data_AF-A0A8B7DJ63-F1
#
_entry.id   AF-A0A8B7DJ63-F1
#
_cell.length_a   1.000
_cell.length_b   1.000
_cell.length_c   1.000
_cell.angle_alpha   90.00
_cell.angle_beta   90.00
_cell.angle_gamma   90.00
#
_symmetry.space_group_name_H-M   'P 1'
#
loop_
_entity.id
_entity.type
_entity.pdbx_description
1 polymer ?
#
loop_
_entity_poly.entity_id
_entity_poly.type
_entity_poly.pdbx_seq_one_letter_code
_entity_poly.pdbx_strand_id
1 'polypeptide(L)'
;MSDEDKEVDVESGEEDYGDDSLHVFNSTADKRAHHNALERKRRDHIKDSFTGLRDSVPSLEGEKKSSRAQILHKATEHIQYMRRKNHAHQADIDELKRHNMILDQQVRQLEKARASGNLTLDPSVVALFDPLQTSHENLILQTDNIVKCEPIVLERPNNTSDHDDYTIAPKRVKTEH
;
A
#
# COMPACT_ATOMS: atom_id res chain seq x y z
N MET A 1 -42.62 55.52 -7.91
CA MET A 1 -43.74 55.50 -6.95
C MET A 1 -44.13 54.04 -6.80
N SER A 2 -43.87 53.35 -5.71
CA SER A 2 -43.59 53.83 -4.36
C SER A 2 -42.64 52.89 -3.63
N ASP A 3 -41.67 53.50 -2.95
CA ASP A 3 -40.88 52.90 -1.88
C ASP A 3 -41.81 52.67 -0.68
N GLU A 4 -41.85 51.45 -0.16
CA GLU A 4 -42.55 51.11 1.09
C GLU A 4 -41.51 50.82 2.15
N ASP A 5 -41.01 51.91 2.75
CA ASP A 5 -40.23 51.90 3.98
C ASP A 5 -41.14 51.45 5.14
N LYS A 6 -41.03 50.18 5.52
CA LYS A 6 -41.57 49.69 6.80
C LYS A 6 -40.56 49.99 7.89
N GLU A 7 -40.74 51.11 8.58
CA GLU A 7 -40.08 51.35 9.86
C GLU A 7 -40.60 50.33 10.89
N VAL A 8 -39.70 49.49 11.38
CA VAL A 8 -39.94 48.60 12.52
C VAL A 8 -39.47 49.32 13.78
N ASP A 9 -40.42 49.86 14.53
CA ASP A 9 -40.16 50.45 15.83
C ASP A 9 -39.91 49.32 16.84
N VAL A 10 -38.64 48.98 17.04
CA VAL A 10 -38.21 48.01 18.07
C VAL A 10 -37.96 48.80 19.35
N GLU A 11 -39.02 48.93 20.14
CA GLU A 11 -38.93 49.37 21.54
C GLU A 11 -37.97 48.43 22.28
N SER A 12 -36.74 48.89 22.52
CA SER A 12 -35.77 48.20 23.38
C SER A 12 -36.22 48.35 24.82
N GLY A 13 -37.08 47.44 25.26
CA GLY A 13 -37.38 47.22 26.67
C GLY A 13 -36.14 46.69 27.37
N GLU A 14 -35.49 47.57 28.13
CA GLU A 14 -34.35 47.24 28.99
C GLU A 14 -34.86 46.43 30.18
N GLU A 15 -34.70 45.11 30.11
CA GLU A 15 -34.83 44.22 31.26
C GLU A 15 -33.46 43.62 31.62
N ASP A 16 -32.79 44.36 32.50
CA ASP A 16 -31.67 43.94 33.34
C ASP A 16 -32.07 42.73 34.18
N TYR A 17 -31.54 41.56 33.81
CA TYR A 17 -31.50 40.39 34.68
C TYR A 17 -30.13 39.73 34.57
N GLY A 18 -29.28 40.02 35.56
CA GLY A 18 -28.59 38.99 36.34
C GLY A 18 -27.54 38.12 35.64
N ASP A 19 -26.29 38.35 36.03
CA ASP A 19 -25.31 37.29 36.29
C ASP A 19 -24.92 36.39 35.10
N ASP A 20 -24.14 36.95 34.18
CA ASP A 20 -23.21 36.18 33.33
C ASP A 20 -21.85 36.91 33.21
N SER A 21 -21.31 37.31 34.37
CA SER A 21 -19.95 37.89 34.47
C SER A 21 -18.85 36.82 34.34
N LEU A 22 -19.13 35.71 33.66
CA LEU A 22 -18.14 34.71 33.22
C LEU A 22 -18.03 34.66 31.68
N HIS A 23 -18.88 35.39 30.95
CA HIS A 23 -18.91 35.35 29.48
C HIS A 23 -18.56 36.68 28.80
N VAL A 24 -17.93 37.62 29.50
CA VAL A 24 -17.54 38.95 28.96
C VAL A 24 -16.03 39.21 29.02
N PHE A 25 -15.21 38.16 29.04
CA PHE A 25 -13.74 38.26 28.85
C PHE A 25 -13.23 37.48 27.65
N ASN A 26 -14.04 37.29 26.61
CA ASN A 26 -13.49 37.00 25.29
C ASN A 26 -13.28 38.32 24.55
N SER A 27 -12.24 39.05 24.96
CA SER A 27 -11.77 40.21 24.21
C SER A 27 -11.57 39.79 22.75
N THR A 28 -11.70 40.72 21.81
CA THR A 28 -11.39 40.43 20.39
C THR A 28 -9.97 39.85 20.23
N ALA A 29 -9.07 40.21 21.15
CA ALA A 29 -7.75 39.61 21.32
C ALA A 29 -7.78 38.11 21.67
N ASP A 30 -8.59 37.69 22.64
CA ASP A 30 -8.71 36.28 23.08
C ASP A 30 -9.33 35.41 21.98
N LYS A 31 -10.36 35.92 21.29
CA LYS A 31 -10.94 35.25 20.11
C LYS A 31 -9.88 35.06 19.01
N ARG A 32 -9.04 36.08 18.77
CA ARG A 32 -7.95 36.03 17.78
C ARG A 32 -6.84 35.07 18.21
N ALA A 33 -6.50 35.03 19.50
CA ALA A 33 -5.51 34.11 20.06
C ALA A 33 -5.98 32.64 19.95
N HIS A 34 -7.23 32.37 20.32
CA HIS A 34 -7.83 31.05 20.20
C HIS A 34 -7.88 30.57 18.74
N HIS A 35 -8.32 31.42 17.81
CA HIS A 35 -8.29 31.12 16.38
C HIS A 35 -6.87 30.78 15.89
N ASN A 36 -5.87 31.57 16.30
CA ASN A 36 -4.47 31.31 15.96
C ASN A 36 -3.94 29.99 16.52
N ALA A 37 -4.38 29.60 17.72
CA ALA A 37 -4.02 28.32 18.34
C ALA A 37 -4.62 27.14 17.56
N LEU A 38 -5.90 27.21 17.21
CA LEU A 38 -6.56 26.19 16.39
C LEU A 38 -5.91 26.04 15.01
N GLU A 39 -5.57 27.14 14.36
CA GLU A 39 -4.93 27.09 13.04
C GLU A 39 -3.51 26.50 13.10
N ARG A 40 -2.74 26.76 14.17
CA ARG A 40 -1.46 26.07 14.38
C ARG A 40 -1.65 24.56 14.47
N LYS A 41 -2.57 24.10 15.32
CA LYS A 41 -2.90 22.68 15.44
C LYS A 41 -3.30 22.06 14.10
N ARG A 42 -4.10 22.76 13.30
CA ARG A 42 -4.46 22.32 11.93
C ARG A 42 -3.22 22.19 11.04
N ARG A 43 -2.32 23.17 11.05
CA ARG A 43 -1.09 23.13 10.25
C ARG A 43 -0.14 22.02 10.68
N ASP A 44 -0.06 21.72 11.97
CA ASP A 44 0.75 20.62 12.49
C ASP A 44 0.19 19.28 11.99
N HIS A 45 -1.12 19.07 12.07
CA HIS A 45 -1.75 17.86 11.51
C HIS A 45 -1.49 17.72 10.00
N ILE A 46 -1.58 18.81 9.23
CA ILE A 46 -1.27 18.78 7.79
C ILE A 46 0.21 18.43 7.57
N LYS A 47 1.11 18.97 8.39
CA LYS A 47 2.54 18.68 8.31
C LYS A 47 2.80 17.18 8.54
N ASP A 48 2.16 16.60 9.55
CA ASP A 48 2.28 15.17 9.86
C ASP A 48 1.74 14.31 8.71
N SER A 49 0.60 14.68 8.11
CA SER A 49 0.07 14.00 6.91
C SER A 49 1.03 14.07 5.72
N PHE A 50 1.71 15.20 5.51
CA PHE A 50 2.74 15.32 4.47
C PHE A 50 3.96 14.45 4.75
N THR A 51 4.37 14.32 6.01
CA THR A 51 5.44 13.40 6.42
C THR A 51 5.04 11.95 6.14
N GLY A 52 3.84 11.54 6.57
CA GLY A 52 3.33 10.18 6.29
C GLY A 52 3.21 9.89 4.79
N LEU A 53 2.78 10.87 3.99
CA LEU A 53 2.73 10.73 2.53
C LEU A 53 4.12 10.58 1.92
N ARG A 54 5.10 11.38 2.35
CA ARG A 54 6.49 11.28 1.87
C ARG A 54 7.05 9.89 2.15
N ASP A 55 6.87 9.39 3.36
CA ASP A 55 7.43 8.12 3.80
C ASP A 55 6.75 6.91 3.10
N SER A 56 5.55 7.09 2.54
CA SER A 56 4.85 6.07 1.75
C SER A 56 5.25 6.05 0.27
N VAL A 57 6.04 7.02 -0.20
CA VAL A 57 6.45 7.15 -1.61
C VAL A 57 7.92 6.75 -1.73
N PRO A 58 8.25 5.59 -2.34
CA PRO A 58 9.62 5.04 -2.34
C PRO A 58 10.70 5.97 -2.92
N SER A 59 10.33 6.83 -3.88
CA SER A 59 11.27 7.78 -4.50
C SER A 59 11.63 8.97 -3.62
N LEU A 60 10.93 9.17 -2.51
CA LEU A 60 11.18 10.23 -1.53
C LEU A 60 11.77 9.70 -0.22
N GLU A 61 11.84 8.37 -0.07
CA GLU A 61 12.37 7.72 1.12
C GLU A 61 13.86 8.05 1.26
N GLY A 62 14.28 8.43 2.47
CA GLY A 62 15.66 8.87 2.73
C GLY A 62 15.98 10.32 2.29
N GLU A 63 15.07 11.01 1.59
CA GLU A 63 15.27 12.41 1.24
C GLU A 63 14.93 13.31 2.45
N LYS A 64 15.98 13.87 3.07
CA LYS A 64 15.85 14.68 4.30
C LYS A 64 14.99 15.94 4.12
N LYS A 65 14.84 16.43 2.89
CA LYS A 65 14.12 17.69 2.58
C LYS A 65 13.42 17.61 1.21
N SER A 66 12.17 17.18 1.20
CA SER A 66 11.29 17.27 0.01
C SER A 66 10.26 18.38 0.22
N SER A 67 10.05 19.24 -0.78
CA SER A 67 9.02 20.29 -0.70
C SER A 67 7.61 19.70 -0.81
N ARG A 68 6.59 20.41 -0.31
CA ARG A 68 5.17 19.97 -0.43
C ARG A 68 4.77 19.71 -1.88
N ALA A 69 5.19 20.58 -2.80
CA ALA A 69 4.89 20.41 -4.23
C ALA A 69 5.53 19.15 -4.80
N GLN A 70 6.80 18.87 -4.46
CA GLN A 70 7.48 17.63 -4.87
C GLN A 70 6.80 16.39 -4.30
N ILE A 71 6.39 16.41 -3.03
CA ILE A 71 5.68 15.29 -2.39
C ILE A 71 4.40 14.97 -3.17
N LEU A 72 3.58 15.97 -3.48
CA LEU A 72 2.34 15.77 -4.26
C LEU A 72 2.63 15.24 -5.67
N HIS A 73 3.65 15.79 -6.33
CA HIS A 73 4.02 15.36 -7.67
C HIS A 73 4.49 13.91 -7.69
N LYS A 74 5.45 13.54 -6.84
CA LYS A 74 5.98 12.16 -6.75
C LYS A 74 4.93 11.16 -6.28
N ALA A 75 4.03 11.54 -5.37
CA ALA A 75 2.90 10.69 -5.00
C ALA A 75 1.97 10.41 -6.20
N THR A 76 1.68 11.44 -7.00
CA THR A 76 0.85 11.28 -8.20
C THR A 76 1.53 10.37 -9.23
N GLU A 77 2.83 10.56 -9.49
CA GLU A 77 3.60 9.68 -10.37
C GLU A 77 3.60 8.24 -9.87
N HIS A 78 3.80 8.03 -8.56
CA HIS A 78 3.83 6.70 -7.96
C HIS A 78 2.49 5.97 -8.08
N ILE A 79 1.36 6.66 -7.85
CA ILE A 79 0.01 6.08 -8.03
C ILE A 79 -0.19 5.65 -9.49
N GLN A 80 0.17 6.49 -10.46
CA GLN A 80 0.03 6.16 -11.88
C GLN A 80 0.93 5.00 -12.29
N TYR A 81 2.15 4.96 -11.77
CA TYR A 81 3.07 3.84 -11.97
C TYR A 81 2.49 2.53 -11.40
N MET A 82 2.05 2.53 -10.14
CA MET A 82 1.50 1.34 -9.49
C MET A 82 0.23 0.82 -10.19
N ARG A 83 -0.62 1.72 -10.72
CA ARG A 83 -1.78 1.31 -11.53
C ARG A 83 -1.38 0.57 -12.80
N ARG A 84 -0.42 1.10 -13.56
CA ARG A 84 0.10 0.45 -14.77
C ARG A 84 0.77 -0.89 -14.45
N LYS A 85 1.58 -0.92 -13.38
CA LYS A 85 2.26 -2.14 -12.91
C LYS A 85 1.26 -3.23 -12.50
N ASN A 86 0.24 -2.88 -11.72
CA ASN A 86 -0.80 -3.84 -11.32
C ASN A 86 -1.59 -4.36 -12.54
N HIS A 87 -1.86 -3.51 -13.53
CA HIS A 87 -2.53 -3.95 -14.76
C HIS A 87 -1.68 -4.93 -15.58
N ALA A 88 -0.38 -4.66 -15.73
CA ALA A 88 0.54 -5.59 -16.38
C ALA A 88 0.61 -6.93 -15.64
N HIS A 89 0.76 -6.91 -14.32
CA HIS A 89 0.75 -8.14 -13.51
C HIS A 89 -0.57 -8.90 -13.62
N GLN A 90 -1.71 -8.20 -13.71
CA GLN A 90 -2.99 -8.86 -13.90
C GLN A 90 -3.06 -9.55 -15.27
N ALA A 91 -2.56 -8.91 -16.33
CA ALA A 91 -2.47 -9.52 -17.65
C ALA A 91 -1.57 -10.77 -17.63
N ASP A 92 -0.42 -10.71 -16.95
CA ASP A 92 0.47 -11.86 -16.79
C ASP A 92 -0.22 -13.02 -16.04
N ILE A 93 -0.96 -12.70 -14.97
CA ILE A 93 -1.73 -13.70 -14.21
C ILE A 93 -2.78 -14.37 -15.10
N ASP A 94 -3.52 -13.59 -15.89
CA ASP A 94 -4.59 -14.11 -16.74
C ASP A 94 -4.04 -14.97 -17.89
N GLU A 95 -2.89 -14.57 -18.45
CA GLU A 95 -2.20 -15.35 -19.46
C GLU A 95 -1.64 -16.66 -18.90
N LEU A 96 -1.01 -16.63 -17.72
CA LEU A 96 -0.54 -17.85 -17.05
C LEU A 96 -1.69 -18.79 -16.69
N LYS A 97 -2.85 -18.26 -16.27
CA LYS A 97 -4.05 -19.07 -16.05
C LYS A 97 -4.54 -19.73 -17.33
N ARG A 98 -4.54 -18.99 -18.45
CA ARG A 98 -4.90 -19.53 -19.77
C ARG A 98 -3.96 -20.66 -20.18
N HIS A 99 -2.65 -20.48 -20.02
CA HIS A 99 -1.65 -21.51 -20.29
C HIS A 99 -1.84 -22.75 -19.40
N ASN A 100 -1.99 -22.57 -18.09
CA ASN A 100 -2.23 -23.69 -17.17
C ASN A 100 -3.50 -24.47 -17.53
N MET A 101 -4.58 -23.78 -17.93
CA MET A 101 -5.81 -24.44 -18.37
C MET A 101 -5.58 -25.32 -19.61
N ILE A 102 -4.81 -24.83 -20.59
CA ILE A 102 -4.47 -25.58 -21.80
C ILE A 102 -3.60 -26.79 -21.46
N LEU A 103 -2.57 -26.59 -20.63
CA LEU A 103 -1.69 -27.68 -20.19
C LEU A 103 -2.47 -28.75 -19.41
N ASP A 104 -3.34 -28.37 -18.48
CA ASP A 104 -4.17 -29.33 -17.75
C ASP A 104 -5.13 -30.09 -18.68
N GLN A 105 -5.65 -29.43 -19.73
CA GLN A 105 -6.47 -30.09 -20.74
C GLN A 105 -5.65 -31.11 -21.54
N GLN A 106 -4.44 -30.75 -21.96
CA GLN A 106 -3.53 -31.64 -22.66
C GLN A 106 -3.15 -32.86 -21.80
N VAL A 107 -2.81 -32.65 -20.52
CA VAL A 107 -2.47 -33.72 -19.57
C VAL A 107 -3.64 -34.70 -19.42
N ARG A 108 -4.86 -34.19 -19.16
CA ARG A 108 -6.05 -35.04 -19.03
C ARG A 108 -6.32 -35.89 -20.28
N GLN A 109 -6.07 -35.34 -21.46
CA GLN A 109 -6.26 -36.07 -22.72
C GLN A 109 -5.19 -37.13 -22.93
N LEU A 110 -3.92 -36.84 -22.62
CA LEU A 110 -2.83 -37.81 -22.67
C LEU A 110 -3.05 -38.96 -21.67
N GLU A 111 -3.51 -38.65 -20.46
CA GLU A 111 -3.89 -39.66 -19.47
C GLU A 111 -5.01 -40.58 -19.97
N LYS A 112 -6.04 -40.01 -20.62
CA LYS A 112 -7.12 -40.78 -21.23
C LYS A 112 -6.64 -41.66 -22.38
N ALA A 113 -5.81 -41.13 -23.27
CA ALA A 113 -5.24 -41.88 -24.40
C ALA A 113 -4.37 -43.05 -23.91
N ARG A 114 -3.52 -42.79 -22.92
CA ARG A 114 -2.69 -43.81 -22.26
C ARG A 114 -3.54 -44.90 -21.60
N ALA A 115 -4.62 -44.54 -20.91
CA ALA A 115 -5.53 -45.51 -20.30
C ALA A 115 -6.31 -46.34 -21.33
N SER A 116 -6.58 -45.77 -22.50
CA SER A 116 -7.35 -46.42 -23.58
C SER A 116 -6.50 -47.30 -24.50
N GLY A 117 -5.16 -47.31 -24.35
CA GLY A 117 -4.24 -48.08 -25.19
C GLY A 117 -4.11 -47.60 -26.65
N ASN A 118 -4.74 -46.47 -26.99
CA ASN A 118 -4.75 -45.91 -28.34
C ASN A 118 -3.82 -44.70 -28.39
N LEU A 119 -2.68 -44.83 -29.09
CA LEU A 119 -1.62 -43.80 -29.16
C LEU A 119 -1.88 -42.72 -30.23
N THR A 120 -3.00 -42.79 -30.95
CA THR A 120 -3.40 -41.80 -31.95
C THR A 120 -4.00 -40.58 -31.25
N LEU A 121 -3.24 -39.49 -31.21
CA LEU A 121 -3.68 -38.19 -30.70
C LEU A 121 -4.70 -37.58 -31.67
N ASP A 122 -5.81 -37.09 -31.13
CA ASP A 122 -6.86 -36.44 -31.92
C ASP A 122 -6.33 -35.10 -32.52
N PRO A 123 -6.65 -34.74 -33.78
CA PRO A 123 -6.16 -33.52 -34.42
C PRO A 123 -6.48 -32.21 -33.68
N SER A 124 -7.60 -32.15 -32.94
CA SER A 124 -7.96 -31.02 -32.07
C SER A 124 -6.99 -30.87 -30.90
N VAL A 125 -6.42 -31.99 -30.46
CA VAL A 125 -5.43 -32.08 -29.38
C VAL A 125 -4.06 -31.62 -29.88
N VAL A 126 -3.71 -31.98 -31.12
CA VAL A 126 -2.50 -31.48 -31.81
C VAL A 126 -2.53 -29.96 -31.99
N ALA A 127 -3.69 -29.38 -32.29
CA ALA A 127 -3.87 -27.94 -32.42
C ALA A 127 -3.67 -27.18 -31.08
N LEU A 128 -3.96 -27.81 -29.94
CA LEU A 128 -3.66 -27.22 -28.62
C LEU A 128 -2.15 -27.20 -28.31
N PHE A 129 -1.33 -28.01 -28.98
CA PHE A 129 0.12 -28.07 -28.81
C PHE A 129 0.89 -27.08 -29.71
N ASP A 130 0.21 -26.18 -30.43
CA ASP A 130 0.86 -25.24 -31.33
C ASP A 130 1.76 -24.24 -30.58
N PRO A 131 3.10 -24.26 -30.80
CA PRO A 131 4.03 -23.33 -30.17
C PRO A 131 3.84 -21.87 -30.62
N LEU A 132 3.15 -21.62 -31.73
CA LEU A 132 2.96 -20.26 -32.26
C LEU A 132 1.93 -19.44 -31.47
N GLN A 133 1.17 -20.06 -30.56
CA GLN A 133 0.27 -19.34 -29.67
C GLN A 133 0.98 -18.76 -28.43
N THR A 134 2.24 -19.13 -28.21
CA THR A 134 3.14 -18.59 -27.16
C THR A 134 4.03 -17.50 -27.75
N SER A 135 3.44 -16.50 -28.41
CA SER A 135 4.19 -15.30 -28.79
C SER A 135 4.61 -14.56 -27.52
N HIS A 136 5.78 -14.93 -27.00
CA HIS A 136 6.56 -14.23 -25.99
C HIS A 136 7.03 -12.87 -26.56
N GLU A 137 6.10 -11.99 -26.86
CA GLU A 137 6.35 -10.58 -27.16
C GLU A 137 5.87 -9.72 -26.01
N ASN A 138 6.35 -10.02 -24.80
CA ASN A 138 6.55 -9.03 -23.76
C ASN A 138 7.87 -9.36 -23.10
N LEU A 139 8.93 -9.09 -23.86
CA LEU A 139 10.30 -9.13 -23.40
C LEU A 139 10.37 -8.31 -22.11
N ILE A 140 10.76 -9.00 -21.05
CA ILE A 140 11.32 -8.48 -19.82
C ILE A 140 12.27 -7.31 -20.16
N LEU A 141 11.74 -6.08 -20.16
CA LEU A 141 12.53 -4.86 -20.32
C LEU A 141 12.05 -3.83 -19.31
N GLN A 142 12.26 -4.17 -18.03
CA GLN A 142 12.60 -3.21 -16.97
C GLN A 142 13.06 -3.97 -15.72
N THR A 143 14.10 -4.79 -15.87
CA THR A 143 14.86 -5.35 -14.73
C THR A 143 15.71 -4.29 -14.02
N ASP A 144 15.84 -3.08 -14.59
CA ASP A 144 16.78 -2.08 -14.09
C ASP A 144 16.24 -1.21 -12.96
N ASN A 145 15.09 -1.54 -12.37
CA ASN A 145 14.58 -0.83 -11.18
C ASN A 145 13.83 -1.73 -10.19
N ILE A 146 14.13 -3.03 -10.17
CA ILE A 146 13.95 -3.81 -8.93
C ILE A 146 15.05 -3.32 -7.99
N VAL A 147 14.75 -2.23 -7.29
CA VAL A 147 15.42 -1.89 -6.05
C VAL A 147 15.50 -3.18 -5.24
N LYS A 148 16.72 -3.53 -4.85
CA LYS A 148 17.10 -4.63 -3.97
C LYS A 148 16.11 -4.73 -2.79
N CYS A 149 15.02 -5.47 -2.96
CA CYS A 149 14.28 -5.99 -1.84
C CYS A 149 14.94 -7.32 -1.53
N GLU A 150 15.67 -7.37 -0.40
CA GLU A 150 16.13 -8.64 0.15
C GLU A 150 14.95 -9.62 0.22
N PRO A 151 15.15 -10.89 -0.13
CA PRO A 151 14.11 -11.88 0.03
C PRO A 151 13.73 -11.95 1.51
N ILE A 152 12.44 -11.80 1.81
CA ILE A 152 11.91 -12.06 3.15
C ILE A 152 12.10 -13.56 3.40
N VAL A 153 13.16 -13.91 4.13
CA VAL A 153 13.33 -15.24 4.69
C VAL A 153 12.30 -15.36 5.81
N LEU A 154 11.15 -15.95 5.51
CA LEU A 154 10.26 -16.49 6.52
C LEU A 154 11.02 -17.64 7.20
N GLU A 155 11.76 -17.34 8.26
CA GLU A 155 12.28 -18.36 9.16
C GLU A 155 11.10 -19.18 9.68
N ARG A 156 11.02 -20.43 9.22
CA ARG A 156 10.14 -21.42 9.82
C ARG A 156 10.59 -21.56 11.27
N PRO A 157 9.69 -21.54 12.27
CA PRO A 157 10.08 -21.78 13.66
C PRO A 157 10.80 -23.13 13.74
N ASN A 158 12.05 -23.06 14.21
CA ASN A 158 12.97 -24.17 14.29
C ASN A 158 12.45 -25.15 15.34
N ASN A 159 11.70 -26.16 14.92
CA ASN A 159 11.34 -27.28 15.79
C ASN A 159 12.52 -28.26 15.80
N THR A 160 13.57 -27.92 16.55
CA THR A 160 14.66 -28.84 16.83
C THR A 160 14.11 -29.92 17.75
N SER A 161 13.66 -31.01 17.12
CA SER A 161 13.47 -32.29 17.77
C SER A 161 14.73 -32.62 18.57
N ASP A 162 14.58 -32.71 19.89
CA ASP A 162 15.54 -33.33 20.78
C ASP A 162 15.87 -34.73 20.24
N HIS A 163 17.13 -34.91 19.83
CA HIS A 163 17.71 -36.24 19.70
C HIS A 163 19.20 -36.16 20.06
N ASP A 164 19.44 -36.41 21.34
CA ASP A 164 20.58 -37.09 21.97
C ASP A 164 21.98 -36.95 21.37
N ASP A 165 22.89 -36.28 22.10
CA ASP A 165 24.31 -36.62 22.10
C ASP A 165 24.90 -36.56 23.51
N TYR A 166 24.83 -37.71 24.21
CA TYR A 166 25.63 -37.98 25.39
C TYR A 166 27.08 -38.25 24.97
N THR A 167 27.88 -37.19 24.82
CA THR A 167 29.33 -37.31 24.75
C THR A 167 29.99 -36.77 26.02
N ILE A 168 30.70 -37.66 26.71
CA ILE A 168 31.33 -37.51 28.03
C ILE A 168 32.78 -37.00 27.91
N ALA A 169 33.14 -36.02 28.77
CA ALA A 169 34.47 -35.65 29.32
C ALA A 169 35.42 -34.70 28.51
N PRO A 170 36.45 -34.06 29.16
CA PRO A 170 36.86 -34.04 30.57
C PRO A 170 36.99 -32.65 31.23
N LYS A 171 37.06 -32.65 32.57
CA LYS A 171 37.23 -31.48 33.46
C LYS A 171 38.61 -30.81 33.30
N ARG A 172 38.63 -29.49 33.13
CA ARG A 172 39.85 -28.67 33.12
C ARG A 172 40.38 -28.46 34.54
N VAL A 173 41.58 -28.99 34.81
CA VAL A 173 42.34 -28.74 36.04
C VAL A 173 42.86 -27.30 36.03
N LYS A 174 42.71 -26.58 37.15
CA LYS A 174 43.28 -25.25 37.36
C LYS A 174 44.76 -25.39 37.70
N THR A 175 45.62 -24.65 37.03
CA THR A 175 46.98 -24.36 37.49
C THR A 175 47.05 -22.89 37.87
N GLU A 176 47.18 -22.63 39.17
CA GLU A 176 47.64 -21.36 39.74
C GLU A 176 49.12 -21.16 39.34
N HIS A 177 49.53 -19.91 39.12
CA HIS A 177 50.77 -19.25 39.59
C HIS A 177 50.61 -17.75 39.32
#